data_AF-A0A917J739-F1
#
_entry.id   AF-A0A917J739-F1
#
_cell.length_a   1.000
_cell.length_b   1.000
_cell.length_c   1.000
_cell.angle_alpha   90.00
_cell.angle_beta   90.00
_cell.angle_gamma   90.00
#
_symmetry.space_group_name_H-M   'P 1'
#
loop_
_entity.id
_entity.type
_entity.pdbx_description
1 polymer ?
#
loop_
_entity_poly.entity_id
_entity_poly.type
_entity_poly.pdbx_seq_one_letter_code
_entity_poly.pdbx_strand_id
1 'polypeptide(L)'
;MRISGSYQSLVILLTGIMLMACHPSPDKKVEQPGVKNTAKPKVVNQEDEVVNLILNLPEVKRKSAQVEKDSQGKRHLETYVETPPTAKDPNYWVKVAEDNGNSLVAYYIFAVHGKTHQISMYDEVNDSLKPLSKWREETPANER
;
A
#
# COMPACT_ATOMS: atom_id res chain seq x y z
N MET A 1 5.65 -4.03 61.45
CA MET A 1 5.61 -2.83 62.32
C MET A 1 5.46 -1.60 61.44
N ARG A 2 4.26 -0.97 61.45
CA ARG A 2 3.92 0.46 61.19
C ARG A 2 4.39 1.12 59.87
N ILE A 3 3.66 1.95 59.10
CA ILE A 3 2.34 2.60 59.17
C ILE A 3 2.00 3.07 57.72
N SER A 4 0.71 3.13 57.43
CA SER A 4 -0.01 3.71 56.28
C SER A 4 0.33 5.17 55.92
N GLY A 5 0.01 5.59 54.68
CA GLY A 5 -0.07 7.01 54.31
C GLY A 5 -1.01 7.24 53.13
N SER A 6 -2.30 7.42 53.42
CA SER A 6 -3.37 7.86 52.52
C SER A 6 -3.45 9.38 52.54
N TYR A 7 -3.66 10.04 51.40
CA TYR A 7 -4.12 11.44 51.37
C TYR A 7 -5.23 11.61 50.33
N GLN A 8 -6.46 11.70 50.84
CA GLN A 8 -7.67 12.22 50.22
C GLN A 8 -7.82 13.70 50.62
N SER A 9 -8.28 14.56 49.70
CA SER A 9 -9.04 15.84 49.86
C SER A 9 -8.94 16.56 48.50
N LEU A 10 -9.95 16.77 47.65
CA LEU A 10 -11.35 17.23 47.75
C LEU A 10 -11.54 18.63 48.35
N VAL A 11 -11.66 19.67 47.49
CA VAL A 11 -12.52 20.89 47.55
C VAL A 11 -12.52 21.46 46.11
N ILE A 12 -13.57 21.43 45.27
CA ILE A 12 -14.92 22.07 45.23
C ILE A 12 -14.92 23.58 44.88
N LEU A 13 -15.42 23.85 43.65
CA LEU A 13 -16.27 24.97 43.14
C LEU A 13 -15.75 26.43 43.06
N LEU A 14 -15.84 27.05 41.87
CA LEU A 14 -16.87 28.07 41.53
C LEU A 14 -16.66 28.70 40.13
N THR A 15 -17.69 28.53 39.29
CA THR A 15 -18.34 29.49 38.36
C THR A 15 -17.55 30.31 37.34
N GLY A 16 -17.91 30.10 36.08
CA GLY A 16 -17.79 31.07 34.98
C GLY A 16 -18.71 30.70 33.82
N ILE A 17 -20.01 30.98 33.94
CA ILE A 17 -20.99 30.88 32.85
C ILE A 17 -20.80 32.10 31.94
N MET A 18 -20.40 31.89 30.70
CA MET A 18 -20.53 32.87 29.61
C MET A 18 -21.43 32.25 28.54
N LEU A 19 -22.72 32.58 28.61
CA LEU A 19 -23.69 32.33 27.55
C LEU A 19 -23.44 33.35 26.44
N MET A 20 -22.64 32.98 25.43
CA MET A 20 -22.66 33.65 24.14
C MET A 20 -23.91 33.15 23.39
N ALA A 21 -24.93 33.99 23.35
CA ALA A 21 -26.14 33.78 22.58
C ALA A 21 -25.82 33.79 21.07
N CYS A 22 -25.71 32.61 20.47
CA CYS A 22 -25.75 32.49 19.02
C CYS A 22 -27.23 32.50 18.60
N HIS A 23 -27.65 33.59 17.96
CA HIS A 23 -28.98 33.71 17.38
C HIS A 23 -29.13 32.70 16.23
N PRO A 24 -30.23 31.91 16.16
CA PRO A 24 -30.56 31.18 14.95
C PRO A 24 -31.06 32.17 13.89
N SER A 25 -30.26 32.40 12.87
CA SER A 25 -30.69 33.07 11.65
C SER A 25 -31.67 32.17 10.90
N PRO A 26 -32.80 32.70 10.37
CA PRO A 26 -33.80 31.89 9.70
C PRO A 26 -33.29 31.38 8.34
N ASP A 27 -33.50 30.08 8.12
CA ASP A 27 -33.20 29.35 6.89
C ASP A 27 -33.81 30.01 5.65
N LYS A 28 -32.96 30.44 4.72
CA LYS A 28 -33.35 30.64 3.32
C LYS A 28 -32.98 29.37 2.55
N LYS A 29 -33.99 28.55 2.31
CA LYS A 29 -33.93 27.40 1.39
C LYS A 29 -33.70 27.93 -0.03
N VAL A 30 -32.44 27.98 -0.45
CA VAL A 30 -32.08 28.21 -1.86
C VAL A 30 -32.11 26.85 -2.54
N GLU A 31 -33.19 26.60 -3.26
CA GLU A 31 -33.31 25.50 -4.20
C GLU A 31 -32.28 25.72 -5.32
N GLN A 32 -31.17 24.97 -5.27
CA GLN A 32 -30.18 24.96 -6.34
C GLN A 32 -30.64 24.02 -7.47
N PRO A 33 -30.58 24.44 -8.74
CA PRO A 33 -30.92 23.59 -9.87
C PRO A 33 -29.96 22.41 -9.95
N GLY A 34 -30.49 21.23 -10.30
CA GLY A 34 -29.79 19.96 -10.33
C GLY A 34 -28.40 20.01 -10.97
N VAL A 35 -27.38 19.86 -10.12
CA VAL A 35 -26.02 19.55 -10.56
C VAL A 35 -26.03 18.10 -11.05
N LYS A 36 -25.96 17.93 -12.38
CA LYS A 36 -25.60 16.64 -12.97
C LYS A 36 -24.23 16.27 -12.41
N ASN A 37 -24.19 15.28 -11.52
CA ASN A 37 -22.96 14.64 -11.08
C ASN A 37 -22.33 13.92 -12.27
N THR A 38 -21.66 14.65 -13.15
CA THR A 38 -20.66 14.05 -14.03
C THR A 38 -19.47 13.73 -13.14
N ALA A 39 -19.46 12.54 -12.56
CA ALA A 39 -18.26 11.99 -11.97
C ALA A 39 -17.16 12.08 -13.04
N LYS A 40 -16.13 12.89 -12.78
CA LYS A 40 -14.92 12.86 -13.60
C LYS A 40 -14.39 11.43 -13.57
N PRO A 41 -13.95 10.86 -14.71
CA PRO A 41 -13.33 9.55 -14.71
C PRO A 41 -12.21 9.54 -13.67
N LYS A 42 -12.22 8.58 -12.75
CA LYS A 42 -11.08 8.33 -11.86
C LYS A 42 -9.91 8.02 -12.79
N VAL A 43 -8.94 8.93 -12.89
CA VAL A 43 -7.67 8.64 -13.57
C VAL A 43 -7.05 7.50 -12.79
N VAL A 44 -7.08 6.30 -13.35
CA VAL A 44 -6.38 5.16 -12.76
C VAL A 44 -4.91 5.31 -13.15
N ASN A 45 -4.04 5.36 -12.14
CA ASN A 45 -2.60 5.41 -12.36
C ASN A 45 -2.17 4.04 -12.91
N GLN A 46 -1.56 4.00 -14.10
CA GLN A 46 -1.11 2.75 -14.73
C GLN A 46 -0.08 2.01 -13.87
N GLU A 47 0.75 2.74 -13.12
CA GLU A 47 1.70 2.13 -12.18
C GLU A 47 0.96 1.38 -11.05
N ASP A 48 -0.13 1.94 -10.52
CA ASP A 48 -0.95 1.26 -9.52
C ASP A 48 -1.59 -0.02 -10.09
N GLU A 49 -2.01 -0.01 -11.36
CA GLU A 49 -2.55 -1.21 -12.01
C GLU A 49 -1.48 -2.31 -12.12
N VAL A 50 -0.27 -1.94 -12.53
CA VAL A 50 0.86 -2.85 -12.66
C VAL A 50 1.31 -3.39 -11.31
N VAL A 51 1.40 -2.55 -10.28
CA VAL A 51 1.71 -2.98 -8.91
C VAL A 51 0.63 -3.94 -8.40
N ASN A 52 -0.65 -3.62 -8.60
CA ASN A 52 -1.75 -4.49 -8.20
C ASN A 52 -1.73 -5.83 -8.97
N LEU A 53 -1.34 -5.83 -10.24
CA LEU A 53 -1.16 -7.07 -11.01
C LEU A 53 -0.10 -7.97 -10.37
N ILE A 54 1.06 -7.40 -10.02
CA ILE A 54 2.17 -8.14 -9.39
C ILE A 54 1.83 -8.59 -7.97
N LEU A 55 1.23 -7.73 -7.14
CA LEU A 55 0.75 -8.09 -5.79
C LEU A 55 -0.24 -9.26 -5.80
N ASN A 56 -0.97 -9.44 -6.89
CA ASN A 56 -1.95 -10.51 -7.02
C ASN A 56 -1.38 -11.85 -7.48
N LEU A 57 -0.10 -11.92 -7.84
CA LEU A 57 0.55 -13.18 -8.20
C LEU A 57 0.64 -14.13 -6.99
N PRO A 58 0.37 -15.45 -7.16
CA PRO A 58 0.42 -16.41 -6.07
C PRO A 58 1.78 -16.49 -5.36
N GLU A 59 2.88 -16.43 -6.13
CA GLU A 59 4.26 -16.40 -5.65
C GLU A 59 4.53 -15.21 -4.73
N VAL A 60 4.09 -14.00 -5.12
CA VAL A 60 4.24 -12.78 -4.34
C VAL A 60 3.46 -12.90 -3.03
N LYS A 61 2.18 -13.28 -3.10
CA LYS A 61 1.35 -13.49 -1.89
C LYS A 61 1.95 -14.50 -0.93
N ARG A 62 2.46 -15.63 -1.45
CA ARG A 62 3.09 -16.65 -0.61
C ARG A 62 4.37 -16.11 0.03
N LYS A 63 5.23 -15.44 -0.73
CA LYS A 63 6.49 -14.89 -0.19
C LYS A 63 6.22 -13.82 0.85
N SER A 64 5.26 -12.92 0.62
CA SER A 64 4.82 -11.92 1.60
C SER A 64 4.38 -12.60 2.91
N ALA A 65 3.50 -13.60 2.83
CA ALA A 65 3.05 -14.33 4.01
C ALA A 65 4.19 -15.08 4.72
N GLN A 66 5.15 -15.62 3.96
CA GLN A 66 6.32 -16.29 4.52
C GLN A 66 7.22 -15.31 5.29
N VAL A 67 7.53 -14.16 4.70
CA VAL A 67 8.36 -13.11 5.33
C VAL A 67 7.69 -12.55 6.58
N GLU A 68 6.38 -12.29 6.53
CA GLU A 68 5.62 -11.86 7.70
C GLU A 68 5.64 -12.90 8.81
N LYS A 69 5.41 -14.17 8.48
CA LYS A 69 5.43 -15.26 9.46
C LYS A 69 6.81 -15.42 10.11
N ASP A 70 7.86 -15.49 9.30
CA ASP A 70 9.23 -15.75 9.78
C ASP A 70 9.79 -14.57 10.58
N SER A 71 9.38 -13.35 10.24
CA SER A 71 9.76 -12.14 10.97
C SER A 71 8.85 -11.84 12.18
N GLN A 72 7.82 -12.64 12.43
CA GLN A 72 6.78 -12.37 13.43
C GLN A 72 6.08 -11.01 13.21
N GLY A 73 5.86 -10.66 11.95
CA GLY A 73 5.22 -9.41 11.51
C GLY A 73 6.10 -8.17 11.60
N LYS A 74 7.42 -8.33 11.79
CA LYS A 74 8.36 -7.19 11.85
C LYS A 74 8.84 -6.74 10.48
N ARG A 75 8.69 -7.58 9.46
CA ARG A 75 9.12 -7.31 8.09
C ARG A 75 8.01 -7.65 7.12
N HIS A 76 7.97 -6.89 6.03
CA HIS A 76 7.00 -7.01 4.96
C HIS A 76 7.69 -6.89 3.62
N LEU A 77 7.01 -7.33 2.57
CA LEU A 77 7.44 -7.06 1.20
C LEU A 77 6.74 -5.81 0.68
N GLU A 78 7.54 -4.92 0.11
CA GLU A 78 7.10 -3.79 -0.68
C GLU A 78 7.08 -4.18 -2.16
N THR A 79 6.08 -3.69 -2.91
CA THR A 79 6.01 -3.86 -4.37
C THR A 79 5.92 -2.49 -5.02
N TYR A 80 6.87 -2.16 -5.88
CA TYR A 80 6.96 -0.83 -6.48
C TYR A 80 7.53 -0.88 -7.90
N VAL A 81 7.14 0.10 -8.71
CA VAL A 81 7.76 0.35 -10.01
C VAL A 81 9.11 1.02 -9.78
N GLU A 82 10.19 0.36 -10.17
CA GLU A 82 11.53 0.94 -10.17
C GLU A 82 11.74 1.86 -11.38
N THR A 83 11.30 1.43 -12.57
CA THR A 83 11.32 2.28 -13.77
C THR A 83 10.06 2.07 -14.62
N PRO A 84 9.44 3.16 -15.11
CA PRO A 84 8.33 3.07 -16.05
C PRO A 84 8.82 2.84 -17.50
N PRO A 85 7.92 2.44 -18.43
CA PRO A 85 8.24 2.29 -19.83
C PRO A 85 8.80 3.56 -20.46
N THR A 86 9.73 3.36 -21.38
CA THR A 86 10.32 4.40 -22.23
C THR A 86 10.10 4.05 -23.71
N ALA A 87 10.56 4.92 -24.61
CA ALA A 87 10.55 4.63 -26.04
C ALA A 87 11.45 3.45 -26.44
N LYS A 88 12.46 3.12 -25.62
CA LYS A 88 13.43 2.04 -25.89
C LYS A 88 13.12 0.76 -25.14
N ASP A 89 12.49 0.89 -23.97
CA ASP A 89 12.10 -0.22 -23.13
C ASP A 89 10.60 -0.14 -22.84
N PRO A 90 9.77 -1.03 -23.41
CA PRO A 90 8.33 -0.96 -23.26
C PRO A 90 7.82 -1.46 -21.90
N ASN A 91 8.70 -1.83 -20.97
CA ASN A 91 8.31 -2.48 -19.72
C ASN A 91 8.29 -1.52 -18.53
N TYR A 92 7.31 -1.74 -17.64
CA TYR A 92 7.45 -1.36 -16.24
C TYR A 92 8.35 -2.39 -15.57
N TRP A 93 9.42 -1.94 -14.93
CA TRP A 93 10.24 -2.78 -14.07
C TRP A 93 9.72 -2.68 -12.65
N VAL A 94 9.26 -3.80 -12.10
CA VAL A 94 8.62 -3.88 -10.80
C VAL A 94 9.45 -4.75 -9.88
N LYS A 95 9.79 -4.22 -8.72
CA LYS A 95 10.49 -4.96 -7.67
C LYS A 95 9.52 -5.37 -6.57
N VAL A 96 9.70 -6.60 -6.08
CA VAL A 96 9.11 -7.09 -4.83
C VAL A 96 10.25 -7.29 -3.85
N ALA A 97 10.35 -6.44 -2.83
CA ALA A 97 11.52 -6.35 -1.97
C ALA A 97 11.15 -6.35 -0.49
N GLU A 98 11.95 -7.04 0.33
CA GLU A 98 11.84 -6.95 1.79
C GLU A 98 12.51 -5.67 2.28
N ASP A 99 11.79 -4.91 3.10
CA ASP A 99 12.40 -3.91 3.96
C ASP A 99 13.01 -4.60 5.18
N ASN A 100 14.35 -4.67 5.21
CA ASN A 100 15.08 -5.26 6.33
C ASN A 100 15.40 -4.25 7.45
N GLY A 101 14.91 -3.01 7.34
CA GLY A 101 15.16 -1.88 8.25
C GLY A 101 16.33 -0.99 7.85
N ASN A 102 17.15 -1.39 6.86
CA ASN A 102 18.27 -0.61 6.33
C ASN A 102 18.18 -0.41 4.81
N SER A 103 17.69 -1.43 4.10
CA SER A 103 17.59 -1.45 2.65
C SER A 103 16.42 -2.30 2.18
N LEU A 104 15.96 -2.01 0.96
CA LEU A 104 15.06 -2.87 0.21
C LEU A 104 15.89 -3.93 -0.51
N VAL A 105 15.63 -5.20 -0.21
CA VAL A 105 16.29 -6.36 -0.86
C VAL A 105 15.27 -7.10 -1.70
N ALA A 106 15.45 -7.07 -3.03
CA ALA A 106 14.52 -7.69 -3.96
C ALA A 106 14.53 -9.21 -3.85
N TYR A 107 13.34 -9.80 -3.74
CA TYR A 107 13.09 -11.22 -3.94
C TYR A 107 12.73 -11.53 -5.39
N TYR A 108 12.00 -10.63 -6.03
CA TYR A 108 11.61 -10.75 -7.43
C TYR A 108 11.78 -9.42 -8.15
N ILE A 109 12.18 -9.52 -9.41
CA ILE A 109 12.19 -8.42 -10.36
C ILE A 109 11.36 -8.87 -11.57
N PHE A 110 10.28 -8.14 -11.84
CA PHE A 110 9.38 -8.41 -12.96
C PHE A 110 9.49 -7.31 -14.00
N ALA A 111 9.49 -7.68 -15.28
CA ALA A 111 9.21 -6.78 -16.37
C ALA A 111 7.76 -6.98 -16.82
N VAL A 112 6.95 -5.92 -16.77
CA VAL A 112 5.55 -5.93 -17.18
C VAL A 112 5.40 -5.06 -18.41
N HIS A 113 5.05 -5.67 -19.55
CA HIS A 113 4.92 -4.93 -20.81
C HIS A 113 3.79 -3.90 -20.72
N GLY A 114 4.09 -2.61 -20.92
CA GLY A 114 3.19 -1.51 -20.60
C GLY A 114 1.91 -1.42 -21.44
N LYS A 115 1.79 -2.20 -22.53
CA LYS A 115 0.57 -2.27 -23.35
C LYS A 115 -0.21 -3.57 -23.21
N THR A 116 0.49 -4.69 -22.97
CA THR A 116 -0.12 -6.03 -23.02
C THR A 116 -0.21 -6.65 -21.64
N HIS A 117 0.44 -6.06 -20.63
CA HIS A 117 0.59 -6.59 -19.29
C HIS A 117 1.15 -8.02 -19.25
N GLN A 118 1.86 -8.43 -20.30
CA GLN A 118 2.63 -9.67 -20.26
C GLN A 118 3.75 -9.52 -19.24
N ILE A 119 3.89 -10.53 -18.37
CA ILE A 119 4.82 -10.52 -17.26
C ILE A 119 5.99 -11.46 -17.59
N SER A 120 7.19 -10.95 -17.42
CA SER A 120 8.43 -11.73 -17.42
C SER A 120 9.14 -11.56 -16.09
N MET A 121 9.81 -12.61 -15.64
CA MET A 121 10.73 -12.59 -14.50
C MET A 121 12.13 -12.30 -15.02
N TYR A 122 12.87 -11.43 -14.35
CA TYR A 122 14.27 -11.14 -14.69
C TYR A 122 15.22 -12.07 -13.95
N ASP A 123 15.90 -12.91 -14.72
CA ASP A 123 16.93 -13.82 -14.26
C ASP A 123 18.25 -13.05 -14.14
N GLU A 124 18.57 -12.64 -12.91
CA GLU A 124 19.79 -11.88 -12.59
C GLU A 124 21.08 -12.66 -12.87
N VAL A 125 21.04 -14.00 -12.84
CA VAL A 125 22.22 -14.84 -13.08
C VAL A 125 22.60 -14.84 -14.56
N ASN A 126 21.59 -14.92 -15.42
CA ASN A 126 21.78 -14.99 -16.88
C ASN A 126 21.58 -13.65 -17.59
N ASP A 127 21.26 -12.57 -16.86
CA ASP A 127 20.92 -11.24 -17.41
C ASP A 127 19.86 -11.35 -18.52
N SER A 128 18.73 -11.99 -18.20
CA SER A 128 17.70 -12.29 -19.21
C SER A 128 16.28 -12.22 -18.68
N LEU A 129 15.33 -11.95 -19.58
CA LEU A 129 13.91 -11.99 -19.27
C LEU A 129 13.31 -13.35 -19.64
N LYS A 130 12.70 -14.00 -18.65
CA LYS A 130 11.99 -15.26 -18.82
C LYS A 130 10.48 -15.03 -18.67
N PRO A 131 9.64 -15.43 -19.64
CA PRO A 131 8.19 -15.33 -19.47
C PRO A 131 7.73 -15.99 -18.18
N LEU A 132 6.80 -15.36 -17.44
CA LEU A 132 6.40 -15.83 -16.12
C LEU A 132 5.89 -17.28 -16.12
N SER A 133 5.19 -17.70 -17.18
CA SER A 133 4.74 -19.08 -17.35
C SER A 133 5.90 -20.07 -17.43
N LYS A 134 6.96 -19.74 -18.18
CA LYS A 134 8.16 -20.57 -18.30
C LYS A 134 8.93 -20.66 -17.01
N TRP A 135 9.11 -19.54 -16.31
CA TRP A 135 9.70 -19.58 -14.97
C TRP A 135 8.91 -20.48 -14.01
N ARG A 136 7.57 -20.45 -14.05
CA ARG A 136 6.71 -21.31 -13.22
C ARG A 136 6.76 -22.79 -13.59
N GLU A 137 7.07 -23.13 -14.84
CA GLU A 137 7.29 -24.52 -15.28
C GLU A 137 8.62 -25.07 -14.72
N GLU A 138 9.65 -24.22 -14.66
CA GLU A 138 11.01 -24.61 -14.29
C GLU A 138 11.30 -24.48 -12.80
N THR A 139 10.55 -23.63 -12.08
CA THR A 139 10.74 -23.39 -10.65
C THR A 139 9.61 -24.02 -9.83
N PRO A 140 9.93 -24.99 -8.96
CA PRO A 140 8.95 -25.62 -8.08
C PRO A 140 8.14 -24.61 -7.28
N ALA A 141 6.87 -24.92 -7.02
CA ALA A 141 5.99 -24.00 -6.31
C ALA A 141 6.56 -23.57 -4.95
N ASN A 142 7.18 -24.45 -4.18
CA ASN A 142 7.78 -24.14 -2.87
C ASN A 142 9.06 -23.28 -2.96
N GLU A 143 9.70 -23.20 -4.12
CA GLU A 143 10.94 -22.44 -4.33
C GLU A 143 10.68 -21.05 -4.92
N ARG A 144 9.55 -20.89 -5.61
CA ARG A 144 9.09 -19.60 -6.10
C ARG A 144 8.28 -18.80 -5.09
#